data_AF-A0A7X9E3M9-F1
#
_entry.id   AF-A0A7X9E3M9-F1
#
_cell.length_a   1.000
_cell.length_b   1.000
_cell.length_c   1.000
_cell.angle_alpha   90.00
_cell.angle_beta   90.00
_cell.angle_gamma   90.00
#
_symmetry.space_group_name_H-M   'P 1'
#
loop_
_entity.id
_entity.type
_entity.pdbx_description
1 polymer ?
#
loop_
_entity_poly.entity_id
_entity_poly.type
_entity_poly.pdbx_seq_one_letter_code
_entity_poly.pdbx_strand_id
1 'polypeptide(L)'
;MAYDALTTTGINNLVASYKTTEQNKRISPLTTRKNYYQNITSAYSVLSSKLDALKSVLSNLNSSSSDSVYYSKTATSSNTNFLSVNSTSGADDGAYSIRINQLAKNDTLLSNDILSNESSSIITEPGVHEFEIKTGDGNGGEFTSKISVRFLETDFSGGVIKNSTVVQKIQQAINSDKAEIFSSKLTGDTSSSGSFVVDLNGTETTINYAAGTYSEVFDNIVSQLNSIDGVYAEKIIDGDSFQLKVSVADSSKYISLRSDSGSLLSELGIFGEKEKAASGTITASVFSPVSGRSQL
;
A
#
# COMPACT_ATOMS: atom_id res chain seq x y z
N MET A 1 76.93 30.92 3.09
CA MET A 1 75.75 30.21 2.53
C MET A 1 74.44 30.73 3.14
N ALA A 2 74.28 32.07 3.27
CA ALA A 2 73.10 32.70 3.85
C ALA A 2 72.13 33.28 2.79
N TYR A 3 72.52 33.24 1.51
CA TYR A 3 71.81 33.89 0.42
C TYR A 3 70.58 33.10 -0.10
N ASP A 4 70.49 31.79 0.17
CA ASP A 4 69.36 30.97 -0.30
C ASP A 4 68.14 31.05 0.64
N ALA A 5 68.34 31.44 1.91
CA ALA A 5 67.26 31.57 2.89
C ALA A 5 66.35 32.80 2.66
N LEU A 6 66.82 33.79 1.90
CA LEU A 6 66.10 35.05 1.60
C LEU A 6 65.56 35.10 0.16
N THR A 7 65.75 34.04 -0.63
CA THR A 7 65.10 33.90 -1.93
C THR A 7 63.63 33.56 -1.73
N THR A 8 62.77 33.90 -2.70
CA THR A 8 61.34 33.54 -2.66
C THR A 8 61.15 32.04 -2.43
N THR A 9 62.01 31.21 -3.01
CA THR A 9 62.02 29.75 -2.82
C THR A 9 62.43 29.35 -1.40
N GLY A 10 63.49 29.94 -0.84
CA GLY A 10 63.93 29.67 0.53
C GLY A 10 62.92 30.09 1.59
N ILE A 11 62.30 31.27 1.43
CA ILE A 11 61.23 31.77 2.32
C ILE A 11 60.01 30.83 2.25
N ASN A 12 59.59 30.42 1.06
CA ASN A 12 58.46 29.49 0.90
C ASN A 12 58.74 28.12 1.55
N ASN A 13 59.96 27.60 1.45
CA ASN A 13 60.36 26.35 2.09
C ASN A 13 60.41 26.46 3.62
N LEU A 14 60.86 27.60 4.17
CA LEU A 14 60.82 27.88 5.61
C LEU A 14 59.38 27.98 6.12
N VAL A 15 58.51 28.69 5.40
CA VAL A 15 57.08 28.79 5.73
C VAL A 15 56.40 27.43 5.67
N ALA A 16 56.68 26.61 4.65
CA ALA A 16 56.16 25.24 4.56
C ALA A 16 56.68 24.37 5.72
N SER A 17 57.96 24.45 6.05
CA SER A 17 58.56 23.69 7.16
C SER A 17 57.99 24.11 8.52
N TYR A 18 57.78 25.41 8.74
CA TYR A 18 57.12 25.94 9.93
C TYR A 18 55.67 25.46 10.02
N LYS A 19 54.91 25.54 8.92
CA LYS A 19 53.53 25.01 8.84
C LYS A 19 53.48 23.53 9.17
N THR A 20 54.34 22.71 8.57
CA THR A 20 54.43 21.27 8.85
C THR A 20 54.80 21.00 10.31
N THR A 21 55.72 21.78 10.89
CA THR A 21 56.10 21.65 12.29
C THR A 21 54.95 21.99 13.23
N GLU A 22 54.23 23.08 12.97
CA GLU A 22 53.05 23.48 13.75
C GLU A 22 51.90 22.48 13.59
N GLN A 23 51.67 21.94 12.39
CA GLN A 23 50.71 20.87 12.16
C GLN A 23 51.08 19.58 12.91
N ASN A 24 52.35 19.19 12.90
CA ASN A 24 52.81 18.01 13.62
C ASN A 24 52.71 18.18 15.14
N LYS A 25 52.94 19.40 15.66
CA LYS A 25 52.80 19.68 17.09
C LYS A 25 51.35 19.78 17.54
N ARG A 26 50.47 20.40 16.74
CA ARG A 26 49.09 20.72 17.17
C ARG A 26 48.06 19.73 16.67
N ILE A 27 48.16 19.29 15.42
CA ILE A 27 47.13 18.47 14.76
C ILE A 27 47.43 16.98 14.90
N SER A 28 48.68 16.54 14.72
CA SER A 28 49.02 15.10 14.77
C SER A 28 48.60 14.39 16.08
N PRO A 29 48.77 14.99 17.28
CA PRO A 29 48.27 14.39 18.52
C PRO A 29 46.73 14.30 18.56
N LEU A 30 46.03 15.29 18.01
CA LEU A 30 44.56 15.30 17.93
C LEU A 30 44.05 14.24 16.94
N THR A 31 44.71 14.09 15.79
CA THR A 31 44.42 13.02 14.82
C THR A 31 44.66 11.64 15.44
N THR A 32 45.75 11.47 16.17
CA THR A 32 46.03 10.21 16.89
C THR A 32 44.94 9.92 17.94
N ARG A 33 44.53 10.91 18.73
CA ARG A 33 43.42 10.75 19.71
C ARG A 33 42.10 10.45 19.02
N LYS A 34 41.78 11.12 17.91
CA LYS A 34 40.58 10.86 17.10
C LYS A 34 40.57 9.41 16.62
N ASN A 35 41.66 8.94 16.00
CA ASN A 35 41.76 7.57 15.50
C ASN A 35 41.63 6.55 16.64
N TYR A 36 42.23 6.81 17.80
CA TYR A 36 42.08 5.97 18.98
C TYR A 36 40.61 5.84 19.42
N TYR A 37 39.89 6.95 19.56
CA TYR A 37 38.48 6.91 19.95
C TYR A 37 37.58 6.31 18.86
N GLN A 38 37.87 6.54 17.57
CA GLN A 38 37.14 5.91 16.47
C GLN A 38 37.30 4.38 16.47
N ASN A 39 38.51 3.88 16.74
CA ASN A 39 38.78 2.45 16.85
C ASN A 39 38.02 1.84 18.03
N ILE A 40 37.98 2.53 19.17
CA ILE A 40 37.20 2.11 20.35
C ILE A 40 35.70 2.04 20.01
N THR A 41 35.13 3.09 19.43
CA THR A 41 33.71 3.13 19.05
C THR A 41 33.37 2.01 18.07
N SER A 42 34.25 1.76 17.10
CA SER A 42 34.09 0.68 16.11
C SER A 42 34.10 -0.69 16.79
N ALA A 43 35.03 -0.93 17.72
CA ALA A 43 35.11 -2.17 18.48
C ALA A 43 33.84 -2.38 19.35
N TYR A 44 33.34 -1.34 20.01
CA TYR A 44 32.09 -1.43 20.78
C TYR A 44 30.87 -1.65 19.90
N SER A 45 30.81 -1.05 18.70
CA SER A 45 29.72 -1.28 17.75
C SER A 45 29.71 -2.73 17.27
N VAL A 46 30.89 -3.30 16.98
CA VAL A 46 31.03 -4.72 16.63
C VAL A 46 30.58 -5.60 17.80
N LEU A 47 31.06 -5.32 19.02
CA LEU A 47 30.67 -6.08 20.21
C LEU A 47 29.15 -6.04 20.45
N SER A 48 28.53 -4.85 20.37
CA SER A 48 27.08 -4.68 20.50
C SER A 48 26.35 -5.54 19.48
N SER A 49 26.74 -5.48 18.20
CA SER A 49 26.11 -6.28 17.15
C SER A 49 26.19 -7.79 17.42
N LYS A 50 27.30 -8.27 17.99
CA LYS A 50 27.50 -9.68 18.35
C LYS A 50 26.68 -10.07 19.58
N LEU A 51 26.56 -9.18 20.56
CA LEU A 51 25.70 -9.40 21.73
C LEU A 51 24.23 -9.39 21.35
N ASP A 52 23.80 -8.50 20.45
CA ASP A 52 22.43 -8.46 19.93
C ASP A 52 22.10 -9.74 19.15
N ALA A 53 23.02 -10.22 18.32
CA ALA A 53 22.88 -11.50 17.63
C ALA A 53 22.77 -12.69 18.61
N LEU A 54 23.63 -12.73 19.64
CA LEU A 54 23.57 -13.77 20.67
C LEU A 54 22.25 -13.71 21.46
N LYS A 55 21.82 -12.50 21.85
CA LYS A 55 20.56 -12.26 22.56
C LYS A 55 19.37 -12.74 21.73
N SER A 56 19.37 -12.49 20.42
CA SER A 56 18.33 -12.98 19.51
C SER A 56 18.26 -14.52 19.49
N VAL A 57 19.41 -15.20 19.35
CA VAL A 57 19.47 -16.67 19.38
C VAL A 57 19.00 -17.22 20.73
N LEU A 58 19.44 -16.61 21.85
CA LEU A 58 19.04 -17.04 23.18
C LEU A 58 17.55 -16.82 23.43
N SER A 59 16.98 -15.72 22.93
CA SER A 59 15.54 -15.45 23.00
C SER A 59 14.74 -16.54 22.28
N ASN A 60 15.21 -16.99 21.12
CA ASN A 60 14.55 -18.05 20.37
C ASN A 60 14.63 -19.41 21.08
N LEU A 61 15.77 -19.72 21.71
CA LEU A 61 15.96 -20.95 22.49
C LEU A 61 15.22 -20.95 23.82
N ASN A 62 15.08 -19.78 24.46
CA ASN A 62 14.38 -19.63 25.74
C ASN A 62 12.86 -19.47 25.58
N SER A 63 12.36 -19.35 24.35
CA SER A 63 10.92 -19.36 24.11
C SER A 63 10.36 -20.71 24.54
N SER A 64 9.35 -20.69 25.41
CA SER A 64 8.61 -21.86 25.89
C SER A 64 7.15 -21.88 25.42
N SER A 65 6.74 -20.85 24.65
CA SER A 65 5.43 -20.78 24.01
C SER A 65 5.41 -21.60 22.71
N SER A 66 4.26 -21.59 22.03
CA SER A 66 4.08 -22.20 20.71
C SER A 66 5.10 -21.74 19.66
N ASP A 67 5.78 -20.61 19.85
CA ASP A 67 6.76 -20.09 18.88
C ASP A 67 8.17 -20.67 19.07
N SER A 68 8.34 -21.54 20.05
CA SER A 68 9.61 -22.19 20.34
C SER A 68 10.00 -23.20 19.27
N VAL A 69 11.30 -23.25 18.97
CA VAL A 69 11.89 -24.22 18.04
C VAL A 69 11.61 -25.67 18.44
N TYR A 70 11.36 -25.92 19.72
CA TYR A 70 11.08 -27.25 20.27
C TYR A 70 9.65 -27.73 20.02
N TYR A 71 8.73 -26.82 19.69
CA TYR A 71 7.37 -27.17 19.27
C TYR A 71 7.24 -27.18 17.74
N SER A 72 8.36 -27.18 17.00
CA SER A 72 8.30 -27.32 15.55
C SER A 72 7.73 -28.69 15.18
N LYS A 73 6.72 -28.67 14.32
CA LYS A 73 6.06 -29.87 13.79
C LYS A 73 6.37 -30.02 12.32
N THR A 74 6.44 -31.25 11.85
CA THR A 74 6.56 -31.56 10.43
C THR A 74 5.35 -32.35 9.98
N ALA A 75 4.87 -32.05 8.78
CA ALA A 75 3.84 -32.82 8.11
C ALA A 75 4.45 -33.54 6.92
N THR A 76 3.98 -34.77 6.67
CA THR A 76 4.36 -35.53 5.49
C THR A 76 3.10 -35.99 4.77
N SER A 77 3.19 -36.08 3.44
CA SER A 77 2.11 -36.57 2.60
C SER A 77 2.54 -37.87 1.95
N SER A 78 1.65 -38.86 1.93
CA SER A 78 1.88 -40.11 1.21
C SER A 78 1.92 -39.92 -0.32
N ASN A 79 1.49 -38.76 -0.83
CA ASN A 79 1.55 -38.40 -2.24
C ASN A 79 1.75 -36.89 -2.43
N THR A 80 3.01 -36.45 -2.39
CA THR A 80 3.40 -35.03 -2.52
C THR A 80 3.15 -34.42 -3.89
N ASN A 81 3.01 -35.23 -4.94
CA ASN A 81 2.63 -34.77 -6.28
C ASN A 81 1.16 -34.33 -6.35
N PHE A 82 0.32 -34.84 -5.43
CA PHE A 82 -1.11 -34.56 -5.39
C PHE A 82 -1.47 -33.57 -4.28
N LEU A 83 -0.81 -33.67 -3.12
CA LEU A 83 -1.03 -32.80 -1.96
C LEU A 83 0.28 -32.57 -1.21
N SER A 84 0.71 -31.32 -1.13
CA SER A 84 1.74 -30.88 -0.18
C SER A 84 1.08 -30.42 1.12
N VAL A 85 1.73 -30.72 2.25
CA VAL A 85 1.24 -30.36 3.58
C VAL A 85 2.37 -29.70 4.34
N ASN A 86 2.09 -28.57 4.99
CA ASN A 86 2.98 -27.90 5.93
C ASN A 86 2.26 -27.80 7.27
N SER A 87 3.01 -27.86 8.37
CA SER A 87 2.48 -27.76 9.73
C SER A 87 3.03 -26.54 10.45
N THR A 88 2.17 -25.90 11.25
CA THR A 88 2.57 -24.89 12.23
C THR A 88 2.84 -25.57 13.58
N SER A 89 3.55 -24.88 14.48
CA SER A 89 3.91 -25.41 15.81
C SER A 89 2.71 -25.71 16.71
N GLY A 90 1.56 -25.06 16.47
CA GLY A 90 0.30 -25.34 17.16
C GLY A 90 -0.57 -26.43 16.52
N ALA A 91 -0.12 -27.11 15.47
CA ALA A 91 -0.92 -28.16 14.82
C ALA A 91 -1.08 -29.41 15.72
N ASP A 92 -2.20 -30.12 15.65
CA ASP A 92 -2.37 -31.36 16.41
C ASP A 92 -1.62 -32.53 15.78
N ASP A 93 -0.96 -33.35 16.62
CA ASP A 93 -0.25 -34.54 16.15
C ASP A 93 -1.25 -35.63 15.76
N GLY A 94 -1.11 -36.17 14.55
CA GLY A 94 -2.00 -37.22 14.09
C GLY A 94 -1.75 -37.65 12.65
N ALA A 95 -2.40 -38.75 12.28
CA ALA A 95 -2.49 -39.21 10.90
C ALA A 95 -3.87 -38.85 10.35
N TYR A 96 -3.90 -38.07 9.26
CA TYR A 96 -5.12 -37.57 8.65
C TYR A 96 -5.36 -38.25 7.31
N SER A 97 -6.57 -38.81 7.13
CA SER A 97 -7.00 -39.35 5.85
C SER A 97 -7.72 -38.26 5.05
N ILE A 98 -7.10 -37.80 3.96
CA ILE A 98 -7.61 -36.69 3.15
C ILE A 98 -8.12 -37.23 1.82
N ARG A 99 -9.36 -36.85 1.47
CA ARG A 99 -9.97 -37.11 0.16
C ARG A 99 -10.34 -35.79 -0.49
N ILE A 100 -9.74 -35.50 -1.64
CA ILE A 100 -10.04 -34.31 -2.43
C ILE A 100 -11.06 -34.69 -3.48
N ASN A 101 -12.28 -34.15 -3.37
CA ASN A 101 -13.35 -34.39 -4.35
C ASN A 101 -13.33 -33.38 -5.50
N GLN A 102 -12.92 -32.14 -5.22
CA GLN A 102 -12.92 -31.03 -6.17
C GLN A 102 -11.83 -30.04 -5.79
N LEU A 103 -11.17 -29.48 -6.80
CA LEU A 103 -10.27 -28.34 -6.63
C LEU A 103 -11.08 -27.05 -6.65
N ALA A 104 -10.68 -26.09 -5.81
CA ALA A 104 -11.14 -24.72 -5.96
C ALA A 104 -10.79 -24.23 -7.37
N LYS A 105 -11.73 -23.55 -8.01
CA LYS A 105 -11.58 -22.95 -9.34
C LYS A 105 -11.86 -21.47 -9.21
N ASN A 106 -11.28 -20.70 -10.11
CA ASN A 106 -11.62 -19.29 -10.27
C ASN A 106 -12.64 -19.16 -11.41
N ASP A 107 -13.55 -18.21 -11.26
CA ASP A 107 -14.46 -17.84 -12.34
C ASP A 107 -13.68 -17.09 -13.42
N THR A 108 -14.08 -17.26 -14.68
CA THR A 108 -13.51 -16.55 -15.82
C THR A 108 -14.64 -15.99 -16.64
N LEU A 109 -14.66 -14.67 -16.78
CA LEU A 109 -15.58 -13.95 -17.65
C LEU A 109 -14.79 -13.48 -18.86
N LEU A 110 -15.40 -13.58 -20.03
CA LEU A 110 -14.80 -13.19 -21.29
C LEU A 110 -15.73 -12.24 -22.03
N SER A 111 -15.20 -11.11 -22.51
CA SER A 111 -15.99 -10.19 -23.31
C SER A 111 -16.36 -10.78 -24.68
N ASN A 112 -17.43 -10.25 -25.26
CA ASN A 112 -17.70 -10.48 -26.68
C ASN A 112 -16.54 -10.00 -27.54
N ASP A 113 -16.45 -10.62 -28.71
CA ASP A 113 -15.31 -10.58 -29.59
C ASP A 113 -15.47 -9.39 -30.57
N ILE A 114 -14.70 -8.30 -30.35
CA ILE A 114 -14.90 -7.01 -31.06
C ILE A 114 -13.75 -6.68 -32.00
N LEU A 115 -14.04 -6.01 -33.13
CA LEU A 115 -13.03 -5.57 -34.09
C LEU A 115 -12.20 -4.43 -33.49
N SER A 116 -10.89 -4.64 -33.35
CA SER A 116 -9.98 -3.76 -32.61
C SER A 116 -9.89 -2.34 -33.18
N ASN A 117 -9.87 -2.22 -34.51
CA ASN A 117 -9.67 -0.95 -35.21
C ASN A 117 -10.97 -0.20 -35.52
N GLU A 118 -12.12 -0.83 -35.29
CA GLU A 118 -13.41 -0.17 -35.45
C GLU A 118 -13.65 0.83 -34.32
N SER A 119 -14.47 1.84 -34.65
CA SER A 119 -14.91 2.83 -33.67
C SER A 119 -15.82 2.17 -32.64
N SER A 120 -15.67 2.54 -31.38
CA SER A 120 -16.58 2.11 -30.32
C SER A 120 -17.95 2.74 -30.51
N SER A 121 -19.00 1.93 -30.41
CA SER A 121 -20.39 2.39 -30.37
C SER A 121 -20.89 2.64 -28.95
N ILE A 122 -20.11 2.26 -27.93
CA ILE A 122 -20.49 2.34 -26.51
C ILE A 122 -19.90 3.59 -25.88
N ILE A 123 -18.61 3.84 -26.12
CA ILE A 123 -17.91 5.03 -25.64
C ILE A 123 -17.76 5.98 -26.82
N THR A 124 -18.58 7.03 -26.84
CA THR A 124 -18.64 8.00 -27.95
C THR A 124 -18.08 9.36 -27.60
N GLU A 125 -17.84 9.64 -26.32
CA GLU A 125 -17.35 10.92 -25.83
C GLU A 125 -16.31 10.75 -24.71
N PRO A 126 -15.38 11.72 -24.54
CA PRO A 126 -14.49 11.77 -23.40
C PRO A 126 -15.26 11.94 -22.09
N GLY A 127 -14.74 11.38 -21.01
CA GLY A 127 -15.41 11.41 -19.71
C GLY A 127 -14.92 10.34 -18.76
N VAL A 128 -15.55 10.30 -17.58
CA VAL A 128 -15.38 9.21 -16.62
C VAL A 128 -16.63 8.34 -16.69
N HIS A 129 -16.43 7.05 -16.93
CA HIS A 129 -17.49 6.05 -16.94
C HIS A 129 -17.27 5.08 -15.81
N GLU A 130 -18.32 4.71 -15.11
CA GLU A 130 -18.23 3.89 -13.91
C GLU A 130 -18.98 2.58 -14.10
N PHE A 131 -18.44 1.51 -13.51
CA PHE A 131 -19.12 0.24 -13.39
C PHE A 131 -18.72 -0.43 -12.09
N GLU A 132 -19.58 -1.34 -11.61
CA GLU A 132 -19.40 -2.03 -10.35
C GLU A 132 -19.12 -3.52 -10.58
N ILE A 133 -18.21 -4.08 -9.79
CA ILE A 133 -18.00 -5.51 -9.70
C ILE A 133 -18.30 -5.95 -8.26
N LYS A 134 -19.20 -6.93 -8.13
CA LYS A 134 -19.50 -7.58 -6.86
C LYS A 134 -18.86 -8.96 -6.81
N THR A 135 -18.15 -9.25 -5.72
CA THR A 135 -17.51 -10.55 -5.49
C THR A 135 -17.88 -11.10 -4.12
N GLY A 136 -17.89 -12.42 -3.95
CA GLY A 136 -18.20 -13.02 -2.65
C GLY A 136 -17.09 -12.77 -1.61
N ASP A 137 -17.46 -12.51 -0.36
CA ASP A 137 -16.50 -12.28 0.74
C ASP A 137 -16.00 -13.56 1.43
N GLY A 138 -16.44 -14.73 0.94
CA GLY A 138 -16.12 -16.04 1.50
C GLY A 138 -16.91 -16.41 2.76
N ASN A 139 -17.68 -15.49 3.33
CA ASN A 139 -18.47 -15.65 4.55
C ASN A 139 -19.99 -15.46 4.32
N GLY A 140 -20.43 -15.48 3.06
CA GLY A 140 -21.83 -15.31 2.68
C GLY A 140 -22.26 -13.85 2.46
N GLY A 141 -21.33 -12.91 2.50
CA GLY A 141 -21.51 -11.51 2.08
C GLY A 141 -20.81 -11.21 0.75
N GLU A 142 -20.74 -9.93 0.43
CA GLU A 142 -20.18 -9.42 -0.83
C GLU A 142 -19.17 -8.30 -0.57
N PHE A 143 -18.13 -8.23 -1.41
CA PHE A 143 -17.32 -7.05 -1.64
C PHE A 143 -17.83 -6.32 -2.87
N THR A 144 -17.89 -5.00 -2.80
CA THR A 144 -18.17 -4.10 -3.92
C THR A 144 -16.89 -3.43 -4.36
N SER A 145 -16.65 -3.39 -5.68
CA SER A 145 -15.56 -2.63 -6.30
C SER A 145 -16.16 -1.63 -7.27
N LYS A 146 -15.97 -0.33 -7.03
CA LYS A 146 -16.44 0.74 -7.94
C LYS A 146 -15.29 1.21 -8.81
N ILE A 147 -15.33 0.84 -10.09
CA ILE A 147 -14.25 1.14 -11.04
C ILE A 147 -14.63 2.33 -11.90
N SER A 148 -13.80 3.37 -11.88
CA SER A 148 -13.93 4.54 -12.74
C SER A 148 -12.91 4.47 -13.90
N VAL A 149 -13.41 4.45 -15.13
CA VAL A 149 -12.59 4.45 -16.36
C VAL A 149 -12.60 5.85 -16.96
N ARG A 150 -11.42 6.47 -17.04
CA ARG A 150 -11.26 7.80 -17.63
C ARG A 150 -10.82 7.74 -19.08
N PHE A 151 -11.64 8.29 -19.97
CA PHE A 151 -11.32 8.54 -21.37
C PHE A 151 -11.03 10.03 -21.57
N LEU A 152 -9.84 10.33 -22.06
CA LEU A 152 -9.38 11.70 -22.32
C LEU A 152 -9.64 12.05 -23.78
N GLU A 153 -9.71 13.35 -24.11
CA GLU A 153 -9.83 13.80 -25.50
C GLU A 153 -8.74 13.22 -26.42
N THR A 154 -7.53 13.04 -25.89
CA THR A 154 -6.39 12.46 -26.61
C THR A 154 -6.56 10.98 -26.97
N ASP A 155 -7.50 10.28 -26.34
CA ASP A 155 -7.82 8.89 -26.67
C ASP A 155 -8.70 8.80 -27.95
N PHE A 156 -9.26 9.93 -28.39
CA PHE A 156 -10.12 10.03 -29.57
C PHE A 156 -9.34 10.63 -30.75
N SER A 157 -9.54 10.06 -31.94
CA SER A 157 -8.99 10.59 -33.20
C SER A 157 -10.12 10.78 -34.19
N GLY A 158 -10.29 12.00 -34.69
CA GLY A 158 -11.45 12.33 -35.54
C GLY A 158 -12.80 12.21 -34.83
N GLY A 159 -12.83 12.38 -33.50
CA GLY A 159 -14.05 12.29 -32.68
C GLY A 159 -14.48 10.86 -32.34
N VAL A 160 -13.67 9.84 -32.65
CA VAL A 160 -13.97 8.43 -32.35
C VAL A 160 -12.82 7.78 -31.58
N ILE A 161 -13.16 6.82 -30.71
CA ILE A 161 -12.20 5.98 -29.99
C ILE A 161 -12.25 4.55 -30.54
N LYS A 162 -11.08 3.91 -30.65
CA LYS A 162 -11.00 2.52 -31.11
C LYS A 162 -11.38 1.54 -30.00
N ASN A 163 -12.01 0.44 -30.37
CA ASN A 163 -12.36 -0.65 -29.45
C ASN A 163 -11.15 -1.21 -28.69
N SER A 164 -9.98 -1.31 -29.33
CA SER A 164 -8.76 -1.74 -28.66
C SER A 164 -8.35 -0.80 -27.52
N THR A 165 -8.48 0.51 -27.72
CA THR A 165 -8.18 1.52 -26.70
C THR A 165 -9.18 1.43 -25.55
N VAL A 166 -10.48 1.24 -25.85
CA VAL A 166 -11.52 1.05 -24.82
C VAL A 166 -11.20 -0.14 -23.93
N VAL A 167 -10.95 -1.30 -24.53
CA VAL A 167 -10.65 -2.55 -23.80
C VAL A 167 -9.36 -2.42 -22.97
N GLN A 168 -8.33 -1.76 -23.50
CA GLN A 168 -7.10 -1.48 -22.75
C GLN A 168 -7.33 -0.55 -21.55
N LYS A 169 -8.14 0.50 -21.71
CA LYS A 169 -8.45 1.43 -20.61
C LYS A 169 -9.26 0.76 -19.50
N ILE A 170 -10.22 -0.09 -19.86
CA ILE A 170 -10.98 -0.89 -18.88
C ILE A 170 -10.04 -1.84 -18.14
N GLN A 171 -9.17 -2.56 -18.86
CA GLN A 171 -8.18 -3.45 -18.26
C GLN A 171 -7.28 -2.72 -17.26
N GLN A 172 -6.75 -1.57 -17.66
CA GLN A 172 -5.90 -0.74 -16.81
C GLN A 172 -6.66 -0.28 -15.58
N ALA A 173 -7.88 0.24 -15.74
CA ALA A 173 -8.71 0.69 -14.63
C ALA A 173 -8.94 -0.42 -13.61
N ILE A 174 -9.31 -1.64 -14.04
CA ILE A 174 -9.47 -2.79 -13.14
C ILE A 174 -8.17 -3.11 -12.39
N ASN A 175 -7.04 -3.21 -13.12
CA ASN A 175 -5.78 -3.65 -12.53
C ASN A 175 -5.10 -2.58 -11.66
N SER A 176 -5.44 -1.31 -11.85
CA SER A 176 -4.94 -0.20 -11.02
C SER A 176 -5.92 0.27 -9.95
N ASP A 177 -7.13 -0.29 -9.93
CA ASP A 177 -8.22 0.14 -9.06
C ASP A 177 -7.81 0.13 -7.58
N LYS A 178 -8.41 1.02 -6.79
CA LYS A 178 -8.21 1.12 -5.35
C LYS A 178 -9.57 1.17 -4.66
N ALA A 179 -9.63 0.68 -3.43
CA ALA A 179 -10.85 0.79 -2.65
C ALA A 179 -11.01 2.27 -2.27
N GLU A 180 -12.00 2.94 -2.86
CA GLU A 180 -12.31 4.35 -2.63
C GLU A 180 -13.79 4.52 -2.29
N ILE A 181 -14.07 5.24 -1.21
CA ILE A 181 -15.43 5.63 -0.81
C ILE A 181 -15.55 7.14 -0.98
N PHE A 182 -16.51 7.55 -1.80
CA PHE A 182 -16.91 8.93 -1.97
C PHE A 182 -18.24 9.17 -1.27
N SER A 183 -18.33 10.25 -0.49
CA SER A 183 -19.62 10.75 -0.03
C SER A 183 -20.35 11.50 -1.15
N SER A 184 -21.62 11.81 -0.91
CA SER A 184 -22.33 12.86 -1.64
C SER A 184 -21.66 14.23 -1.42
N LYS A 185 -21.84 15.15 -2.38
CA LYS A 185 -21.46 16.55 -2.23
C LYS A 185 -22.51 17.27 -1.38
N LEU A 186 -22.10 17.91 -0.30
CA LEU A 186 -22.99 18.59 0.65
C LEU A 186 -22.59 20.05 0.85
N THR A 187 -23.57 20.89 1.18
CA THR A 187 -23.39 22.31 1.51
C THR A 187 -24.04 22.60 2.86
N GLY A 188 -23.56 23.62 3.58
CA GLY A 188 -24.12 24.01 4.87
C GLY A 188 -23.64 23.12 6.03
N ASP A 189 -24.58 22.74 6.90
CA ASP A 189 -24.29 22.20 8.23
C ASP A 189 -25.07 20.90 8.49
N THR A 190 -24.53 20.05 9.36
CA THR A 190 -25.24 18.91 9.94
C THR A 190 -25.59 19.19 11.40
N SER A 191 -26.81 18.80 11.79
CA SER A 191 -27.21 18.78 13.20
C SER A 191 -26.89 17.45 13.89
N SER A 192 -26.38 16.48 13.12
CA SER A 192 -26.02 15.16 13.63
C SER A 192 -24.75 15.23 14.48
N SER A 193 -24.73 14.50 15.58
CA SER A 193 -23.54 14.24 16.38
C SER A 193 -23.54 12.78 16.78
N GLY A 194 -22.36 12.16 16.85
CA GLY A 194 -22.27 10.74 17.13
C GLY A 194 -20.94 10.15 16.71
N SER A 195 -20.98 8.91 16.28
CA SER A 195 -19.82 8.13 15.91
C SER A 195 -20.19 7.08 14.87
N PHE A 196 -19.25 6.75 13.99
CA PHE A 196 -19.38 5.59 13.10
C PHE A 196 -18.13 4.70 13.21
N VAL A 197 -18.23 3.48 12.72
CA VAL A 197 -17.16 2.49 12.70
C VAL A 197 -16.57 2.41 11.29
N VAL A 198 -15.25 2.54 11.22
CA VAL A 198 -14.44 2.20 10.06
C VAL A 198 -13.90 0.80 10.27
N ASP A 199 -14.25 -0.11 9.39
CA ASP A 199 -13.70 -1.46 9.38
C ASP A 199 -12.73 -1.61 8.22
N LEU A 200 -11.44 -1.71 8.55
CA LEU A 200 -10.38 -2.02 7.60
C LEU A 200 -10.00 -3.49 7.73
N ASN A 201 -10.49 -4.31 6.81
CA ASN A 201 -10.20 -5.74 6.73
C ASN A 201 -10.40 -6.51 8.07
N GLY A 202 -11.49 -6.21 8.79
CA GLY A 202 -11.84 -6.79 10.09
C GLY A 202 -11.31 -6.01 11.30
N THR A 203 -10.48 -4.98 11.09
CA THR A 203 -10.00 -4.11 12.17
C THR A 203 -10.91 -2.90 12.29
N GLU A 204 -11.67 -2.84 13.37
CA GLU A 204 -12.65 -1.77 13.62
C GLU A 204 -12.01 -0.58 14.36
N THR A 205 -12.24 0.62 13.86
CA THR A 205 -11.87 1.89 14.49
C THR A 205 -13.08 2.81 14.57
N THR A 206 -13.31 3.42 15.72
CA THR A 206 -14.42 4.37 15.90
C THR A 206 -13.99 5.79 15.54
N ILE A 207 -14.78 6.46 14.71
CA ILE A 207 -14.62 7.86 14.35
C ILE A 207 -15.75 8.65 15.01
N ASN A 208 -15.39 9.69 15.74
CA ASN A 208 -16.37 10.55 16.42
C ASN A 208 -16.57 11.84 15.63
N TYR A 209 -17.78 12.39 15.67
CA TYR A 209 -18.10 13.66 15.03
C TYR A 209 -19.14 14.43 15.85
N ALA A 210 -19.14 15.75 15.69
CA ALA A 210 -20.10 16.65 16.32
C ALA A 210 -20.91 17.40 15.27
N ALA A 211 -22.05 17.95 15.68
CA ALA A 211 -22.83 18.86 14.84
C ALA A 211 -22.00 20.12 14.53
N GLY A 212 -22.17 20.66 13.33
CA GLY A 212 -21.39 21.79 12.84
C GLY A 212 -21.43 21.90 11.33
N THR A 213 -20.59 22.78 10.77
CA THR A 213 -20.50 22.94 9.32
C THR A 213 -19.89 21.68 8.68
N TYR A 214 -20.34 21.29 7.48
CA TYR A 214 -19.77 20.11 6.80
C TYR A 214 -18.26 20.26 6.57
N SER A 215 -17.77 21.50 6.40
CA SER A 215 -16.34 21.79 6.30
C SER A 215 -15.57 21.36 7.55
N GLU A 216 -16.04 21.76 8.74
CA GLU A 216 -15.40 21.45 10.03
C GLU A 216 -15.55 19.97 10.38
N VAL A 217 -16.74 19.40 10.12
CA VAL A 217 -17.01 17.97 10.35
C VAL A 217 -16.08 17.11 9.51
N PHE A 218 -15.90 17.43 8.23
CA PHE A 218 -14.95 16.70 7.38
C PHE A 218 -13.49 16.91 7.78
N ASP A 219 -13.07 18.11 8.21
CA ASP A 219 -11.69 18.29 8.70
C ASP A 219 -11.41 17.39 9.92
N ASN A 220 -12.38 17.30 10.83
CA ASN A 220 -12.28 16.43 12.00
C ASN A 220 -12.26 14.94 11.65
N ILE A 221 -13.12 14.51 10.72
CA ILE A 221 -13.18 13.12 10.26
C ILE A 221 -11.92 12.74 9.50
N VAL A 222 -11.46 13.59 8.57
CA VAL A 222 -10.24 13.39 7.78
C VAL A 222 -9.02 13.23 8.68
N SER A 223 -8.90 14.05 9.74
CA SER A 223 -7.82 13.92 10.71
C SER A 223 -7.82 12.57 11.44
N GLN A 224 -9.00 12.06 11.82
CA GLN A 224 -9.11 10.76 12.50
C GLN A 224 -8.84 9.60 11.54
N LEU A 225 -9.40 9.64 10.33
CA LEU A 225 -9.19 8.61 9.30
C LEU A 225 -7.72 8.49 8.90
N ASN A 226 -7.03 9.61 8.69
CA ASN A 226 -5.60 9.61 8.37
C ASN A 226 -4.69 9.14 9.52
N SER A 227 -5.23 8.92 10.72
CA SER A 227 -4.51 8.29 11.83
C SER A 227 -4.57 6.75 11.77
N ILE A 228 -5.41 6.18 10.91
CA ILE A 228 -5.51 4.73 10.68
C ILE A 228 -4.47 4.32 9.64
N ASP A 229 -3.61 3.37 9.99
CA ASP A 229 -2.57 2.89 9.08
C ASP A 229 -3.15 2.27 7.80
N GLY A 230 -2.65 2.71 6.65
CA GLY A 230 -3.10 2.27 5.33
C GLY A 230 -4.42 2.89 4.83
N VAL A 231 -5.02 3.84 5.57
CA VAL A 231 -6.16 4.65 5.13
C VAL A 231 -5.71 6.07 4.81
N TYR A 232 -6.21 6.60 3.70
CA TYR A 232 -6.03 7.99 3.32
C TYR A 232 -7.39 8.64 3.16
N ALA A 233 -7.60 9.79 3.77
CA ALA A 233 -8.82 10.56 3.62
C ALA A 233 -8.51 11.99 3.18
N GLU A 234 -9.35 12.53 2.31
CA GLU A 234 -9.30 13.92 1.90
C GLU A 234 -10.68 14.55 1.85
N LYS A 235 -10.73 15.85 2.15
CA LYS A 235 -11.89 16.70 1.92
C LYS A 235 -11.73 17.34 0.54
N ILE A 236 -12.61 17.00 -0.39
CA ILE A 236 -12.69 17.62 -1.71
C ILE A 236 -13.61 18.85 -1.59
N ILE A 237 -13.13 19.98 -2.11
CA ILE A 237 -13.86 21.26 -2.13
C ILE A 237 -14.19 21.59 -3.58
N ASP A 238 -15.48 21.79 -3.87
CA ASP A 238 -15.99 22.16 -5.18
C ASP A 238 -16.99 23.33 -5.03
N GLY A 239 -16.46 24.55 -5.17
CA GLY A 239 -17.20 25.76 -4.79
C GLY A 239 -17.55 25.75 -3.30
N ASP A 240 -18.84 25.90 -3.00
CA ASP A 240 -19.36 25.85 -1.62
C ASP A 240 -19.70 24.42 -1.15
N SER A 241 -19.52 23.42 -2.01
CA SER A 241 -19.79 22.02 -1.70
C SER A 241 -18.55 21.29 -1.20
N PHE A 242 -18.77 20.40 -0.24
CA PHE A 242 -17.74 19.55 0.33
C PHE A 242 -18.07 18.07 0.07
N GLN A 243 -17.04 17.27 -0.14
CA GLN A 243 -17.15 15.81 -0.29
C GLN A 243 -16.02 15.13 0.48
N LEU A 244 -16.33 14.05 1.18
CA LEU A 244 -15.35 13.17 1.80
C LEU A 244 -14.94 12.11 0.78
N LYS A 245 -13.63 11.95 0.60
CA LYS A 245 -13.04 10.81 -0.09
C LYS A 245 -12.18 10.02 0.89
N VAL A 246 -12.33 8.70 0.89
CA VAL A 246 -11.52 7.77 1.69
C VAL A 246 -10.96 6.70 0.77
N SER A 247 -9.65 6.49 0.77
CA SER A 247 -8.94 5.51 -0.06
C SER A 247 -8.11 4.56 0.80
N VAL A 248 -7.94 3.32 0.34
CA VAL A 248 -7.09 2.31 0.99
C VAL A 248 -5.81 2.06 0.20
N ALA A 249 -4.67 2.04 0.88
CA ALA A 249 -3.36 1.84 0.25
C ALA A 249 -3.22 0.43 -0.37
N ASP A 250 -3.60 -0.58 0.41
CA ASP A 250 -3.47 -1.99 0.07
C ASP A 250 -4.75 -2.50 -0.61
N SER A 251 -4.65 -2.79 -1.92
CA SER A 251 -5.77 -3.27 -2.73
C SER A 251 -6.37 -4.60 -2.23
N SER A 252 -5.61 -5.39 -1.46
CA SER A 252 -6.10 -6.66 -0.93
C SER A 252 -7.05 -6.50 0.26
N LYS A 253 -7.12 -5.30 0.85
CA LYS A 253 -7.97 -4.99 2.01
C LYS A 253 -9.27 -4.30 1.56
N TYR A 254 -10.36 -4.62 2.25
CA TYR A 254 -11.62 -3.86 2.11
C TYR A 254 -11.71 -2.77 3.18
N ILE A 255 -12.53 -1.76 2.90
CA ILE A 255 -12.96 -0.75 3.85
C ILE A 255 -14.49 -0.68 3.90
N SER A 256 -15.06 -0.46 5.08
CA SER A 256 -16.49 -0.23 5.28
C SER A 256 -16.70 0.84 6.34
N LEU A 257 -17.58 1.80 6.06
CA LEU A 257 -18.00 2.84 7.00
C LEU A 257 -19.44 2.54 7.41
N ARG A 258 -19.65 2.10 8.66
CA ARG A 258 -20.94 1.56 9.12
C ARG A 258 -21.24 1.93 10.57
N SER A 259 -22.38 1.47 11.07
CA SER A 259 -22.76 1.58 12.48
C SER A 259 -22.75 3.03 13.00
N ASP A 260 -23.30 3.95 12.22
CA ASP A 260 -23.47 5.33 12.64
C ASP A 260 -24.49 5.42 13.80
N SER A 261 -24.09 6.06 14.90
CA SER A 261 -24.97 6.32 16.04
C SER A 261 -25.83 7.58 15.87
N GLY A 262 -25.54 8.42 14.88
CA GLY A 262 -26.35 9.55 14.43
C GLY A 262 -26.93 9.33 13.03
N SER A 263 -26.90 10.36 12.18
CA SER A 263 -27.39 10.32 10.79
C SER A 263 -26.37 10.71 9.73
N LEU A 264 -25.13 11.02 10.10
CA LEU A 264 -24.14 11.58 9.18
C LEU A 264 -23.83 10.65 8.01
N LEU A 265 -23.61 9.35 8.21
CA LEU A 265 -23.33 8.44 7.09
C LEU A 265 -24.48 8.39 6.08
N SER A 266 -25.73 8.46 6.54
CA SER A 266 -26.89 8.50 5.66
C SER A 266 -27.00 9.83 4.90
N GLU A 267 -26.68 10.96 5.55
CA GLU A 267 -26.58 12.28 4.89
C GLU A 267 -25.48 12.28 3.82
N LEU A 268 -24.39 11.57 4.08
CA LEU A 268 -23.28 11.38 3.14
C LEU A 268 -23.60 10.38 2.02
N GLY A 269 -24.72 9.67 2.09
CA GLY A 269 -25.05 8.61 1.12
C GLY A 269 -24.12 7.40 1.20
N ILE A 270 -23.57 7.10 2.37
CA ILE A 270 -22.68 5.97 2.64
C ILE A 270 -23.46 4.88 3.40
N PHE A 271 -23.56 3.68 2.82
CA PHE A 271 -24.47 2.63 3.31
C PHE A 271 -23.77 1.36 3.84
N GLY A 272 -22.52 1.46 4.32
CA GLY A 272 -21.85 0.34 5.00
C GLY A 272 -21.37 -0.80 4.10
N GLU A 273 -21.37 -0.61 2.78
CA GLU A 273 -20.82 -1.55 1.81
C GLU A 273 -19.35 -1.88 2.14
N LYS A 274 -18.92 -3.12 1.88
CA LYS A 274 -17.52 -3.50 1.97
C LYS A 274 -16.85 -3.17 0.63
N GLU A 275 -16.33 -1.95 0.52
CA GLU A 275 -15.61 -1.50 -0.66
C GLU A 275 -14.23 -2.16 -0.70
N LYS A 276 -13.89 -2.80 -1.82
CA LYS A 276 -12.59 -3.43 -2.05
C LYS A 276 -12.13 -3.14 -3.46
N ALA A 277 -10.84 -2.89 -3.65
CA ALA A 277 -10.27 -2.65 -4.96
C ALA A 277 -10.51 -3.85 -5.89
N ALA A 278 -10.92 -3.60 -7.14
CA ALA A 278 -11.03 -4.62 -8.18
C ALA A 278 -9.68 -5.30 -8.43
N SER A 279 -8.57 -4.54 -8.34
CA SER A 279 -7.20 -5.05 -8.48
C SER A 279 -6.80 -6.07 -7.40
N GLY A 280 -7.53 -6.10 -6.27
CA GLY A 280 -7.34 -7.07 -5.20
C GLY A 280 -8.34 -8.23 -5.19
N THR A 281 -9.30 -8.25 -6.12
CA THR A 281 -10.32 -9.31 -6.23
C THR A 281 -10.23 -10.07 -7.54
N ILE A 282 -9.94 -9.36 -8.64
CA ILE A 282 -9.87 -9.93 -9.98
C ILE A 282 -8.61 -9.45 -10.71
N THR A 283 -8.32 -10.07 -11.85
CA THR A 283 -7.27 -9.62 -12.77
C THR A 283 -7.84 -9.58 -14.17
N ALA A 284 -7.62 -8.47 -14.87
CA ALA A 284 -8.08 -8.28 -16.24
C ALA A 284 -6.92 -8.40 -17.24
N SER A 285 -7.15 -9.07 -18.37
CA SER A 285 -6.15 -9.25 -19.41
C SER A 285 -6.74 -9.04 -20.79
N VAL A 286 -6.13 -8.16 -21.59
CA VAL A 286 -6.53 -8.01 -23.00
C VAL A 286 -5.81 -9.06 -23.84
N PHE A 287 -6.55 -9.76 -24.70
CA PHE A 287 -5.96 -10.66 -25.69
C PHE A 287 -6.64 -10.55 -27.06
N SER A 288 -6.01 -11.14 -28.07
CA SER A 288 -6.46 -11.13 -29.46
C SER A 288 -6.60 -12.58 -29.93
N PRO A 289 -7.81 -13.17 -29.91
CA PRO A 289 -8.01 -14.57 -30.30
C PRO A 289 -7.72 -14.80 -31.79
N VAL A 290 -7.94 -13.77 -32.61
CA VAL A 290 -7.61 -13.71 -34.04
C VAL A 290 -7.14 -12.31 -34.40
N SER A 291 -6.29 -12.20 -35.42
CA SER A 291 -5.75 -10.93 -35.88
C SER A 291 -6.86 -9.89 -36.14
N GLY A 292 -6.72 -8.70 -35.56
CA GLY A 292 -7.67 -7.60 -35.72
C GLY A 292 -8.88 -7.63 -34.78
N ARG A 293 -8.92 -8.56 -33.81
CA ARG A 293 -9.94 -8.60 -32.75
C ARG A 293 -9.35 -8.39 -31.36
N SER A 294 -10.15 -7.84 -30.46
CA SER A 294 -9.82 -7.61 -29.05
C SER A 294 -10.87 -8.22 -28.15
N GLN A 295 -10.42 -8.83 -27.06
CA GLN A 295 -11.24 -9.31 -25.94
C GLN A 295 -10.61 -8.89 -24.62
N LEU A 296 -11.46 -8.74 -23.60
CA LEU A 296 -11.09 -8.53 -22.20
C LEU A 296 -11.38 -9.79 -21.39
#